data_AF-C6HIR0-F1
#
_entry.id   AF-C6HIR0-F1
#
_cell.length_a   1.000
_cell.length_b   1.000
_cell.length_c   1.000
_cell.angle_alpha   90.00
_cell.angle_beta   90.00
_cell.angle_gamma   90.00
#
_symmetry.space_group_name_H-M   'P 1'
#
loop_
_entity.id
_entity.type
_entity.pdbx_description
1 polymer ?
#
loop_
_entity_poly.entity_id
_entity_poly.type
_entity_poly.pdbx_seq_one_letter_code
_entity_poly.pdbx_strand_id
1 'polypeptide(L)'
;MSSSRLTENNAAHSQPASRKTIVVGISGPSSSGKTTLARLLRTVFTPESNGARIADSGAIEKERADGAGKGGAGNREAVKAFIIHEDDFYKPDDQIPVTTTSSGKRVQDWDTVEALDIRQLVSALSYVRSRGVLPPRLKSKEDLNEVTGSGVDEDTIRRIRHRVTRTMEAILLSTKSEPDSLPLSLGFLEGFLLYAPPGDENHPLRAVHDSIQVPLFLPATYSVLKKRREGRTGYVTIGPAPTPKLDEDKYNDDEKRSTEPNTYGIGDIEDDNEPMPHQNFWTDPPGYVDDIVWPRYIADHQWLLLPDPGVPRGEDELKEAVGEGEYIKEDAGVLVAPGKGGANMTELLEWGVREVLRVIGREME
;
A
#
# COMPACT_ATOMS: atom_id res chain seq x y z
N MET A 1 -49.97 -5.16 -38.01
CA MET A 1 -49.21 -4.05 -37.39
C MET A 1 -48.93 -4.43 -35.96
N SER A 2 -47.70 -4.86 -35.69
CA SER A 2 -47.23 -5.36 -34.39
C SER A 2 -46.72 -4.15 -33.60
N SER A 3 -47.31 -3.87 -32.44
CA SER A 3 -46.82 -2.83 -31.53
C SER A 3 -45.97 -3.49 -30.45
N SER A 4 -44.66 -3.35 -30.62
CA SER A 4 -43.60 -3.77 -29.70
C SER A 4 -43.65 -2.93 -28.43
N ARG A 5 -43.85 -3.57 -27.26
CA ARG A 5 -43.54 -2.97 -25.97
C ARG A 5 -42.02 -3.05 -25.79
N LEU A 6 -41.37 -1.90 -25.86
CA LEU A 6 -39.98 -1.72 -25.43
C LEU A 6 -39.94 -1.98 -23.92
N THR A 7 -39.34 -3.10 -23.55
CA THR A 7 -38.91 -3.40 -22.19
C THR A 7 -37.70 -2.53 -21.87
N GLU A 8 -37.87 -1.52 -21.01
CA GLU A 8 -36.75 -0.85 -20.36
C GLU A 8 -36.08 -1.84 -19.42
N ASN A 9 -34.91 -2.34 -19.83
CA ASN A 9 -34.01 -3.08 -18.95
C ASN A 9 -33.41 -2.09 -17.95
N ASN A 10 -34.09 -1.94 -16.81
CA ASN A 10 -33.51 -1.29 -15.64
C ASN A 10 -32.47 -2.27 -15.07
N ALA A 11 -31.22 -2.17 -15.53
CA ALA A 11 -30.09 -2.87 -14.94
C ALA A 11 -29.83 -2.28 -13.55
N ALA A 12 -30.60 -2.76 -12.56
CA ALA A 12 -30.35 -2.51 -11.17
C ALA A 12 -28.88 -2.88 -10.89
N HIS A 13 -28.04 -1.86 -10.66
CA HIS A 13 -26.71 -2.06 -10.12
C HIS A 13 -26.90 -2.68 -8.73
N SER A 14 -26.83 -4.00 -8.67
CA SER A 14 -26.84 -4.75 -7.43
C SER A 14 -25.72 -4.20 -6.57
N GLN A 15 -26.06 -3.50 -5.49
CA GLN A 15 -25.06 -3.07 -4.53
C GLN A 15 -24.29 -4.33 -4.07
N PRO A 16 -22.95 -4.32 -4.11
CA PRO A 16 -22.18 -5.46 -3.65
C PRO A 16 -22.55 -5.76 -2.20
N ALA A 17 -22.71 -7.06 -1.87
CA ALA A 17 -23.00 -7.50 -0.51
C ALA A 17 -21.99 -6.88 0.47
N SER A 18 -22.46 -6.40 1.63
CA SER A 18 -21.59 -5.80 2.64
C SER A 18 -20.49 -6.78 3.05
N ARG A 19 -19.24 -6.36 2.99
CA ARG A 19 -18.08 -7.17 3.41
C ARG A 19 -17.44 -6.52 4.63
N LYS A 20 -17.00 -7.31 5.60
CA LYS A 20 -16.16 -6.80 6.66
C LYS A 20 -14.76 -6.54 6.07
N THR A 21 -14.24 -5.32 6.23
CA THR A 21 -12.93 -4.94 5.67
C THR A 21 -11.95 -4.60 6.77
N ILE A 22 -10.81 -5.29 6.80
CA ILE A 22 -9.67 -4.99 7.66
C ILE A 22 -8.54 -4.45 6.78
N VAL A 23 -8.06 -3.27 7.11
CA VAL A 23 -6.90 -2.64 6.47
C VAL A 23 -5.68 -2.88 7.35
N VAL A 24 -4.67 -3.48 6.76
CA VAL A 24 -3.35 -3.73 7.34
C VAL A 24 -2.40 -2.70 6.74
N GLY A 25 -1.90 -1.79 7.56
CA GLY A 25 -0.87 -0.83 7.17
C GLY A 25 0.50 -1.47 7.29
N ILE A 26 1.36 -1.25 6.31
CA ILE A 26 2.75 -1.71 6.31
C ILE A 26 3.61 -0.50 5.96
N SER A 27 4.07 0.20 7.00
CA SER A 27 4.90 1.41 6.86
C SER A 27 6.36 1.15 7.21
N GLY A 28 7.21 2.13 6.92
CA GLY A 28 8.64 2.11 7.19
C GLY A 28 9.42 2.86 6.12
N PRO A 29 10.73 3.06 6.32
CA PRO A 29 11.56 3.78 5.37
C PRO A 29 11.55 3.11 3.99
N SER A 30 11.92 3.88 2.96
CA SER A 30 12.12 3.30 1.63
C SER A 30 13.05 2.07 1.71
N SER A 31 12.79 1.05 0.90
CA SER A 31 13.63 -0.16 0.81
C SER A 31 13.69 -1.05 2.07
N SER A 32 12.80 -0.88 3.06
CA SER A 32 12.71 -1.76 4.23
C SER A 32 12.08 -3.13 3.95
N GLY A 33 11.44 -3.31 2.79
CA GLY A 33 10.81 -4.57 2.37
C GLY A 33 9.28 -4.61 2.46
N LYS A 34 8.63 -3.44 2.59
CA LYS A 34 7.18 -3.28 2.69
C LYS A 34 6.40 -3.98 1.58
N THR A 35 6.66 -3.63 0.33
CA THR A 35 6.01 -4.19 -0.86
C THR A 35 6.19 -5.72 -0.93
N THR A 36 7.38 -6.23 -0.60
CA THR A 36 7.65 -7.67 -0.54
C THR A 36 6.80 -8.35 0.53
N LEU A 37 6.74 -7.79 1.74
CA LEU A 37 5.92 -8.34 2.82
C LEU A 37 4.42 -8.27 2.46
N ALA A 38 3.94 -7.16 1.89
CA ALA A 38 2.56 -7.00 1.44
C ALA A 38 2.18 -8.07 0.41
N ARG A 39 3.05 -8.34 -0.57
CA ARG A 39 2.85 -9.38 -1.59
C ARG A 39 2.84 -10.79 -1.00
N LEU A 40 3.72 -11.08 -0.04
CA LEU A 40 3.73 -12.36 0.67
C LEU A 40 2.49 -12.54 1.53
N LEU A 41 2.08 -11.51 2.29
CA LEU A 41 0.86 -11.53 3.10
C LEU A 41 -0.37 -11.75 2.21
N ARG A 42 -0.54 -10.97 1.13
CA ARG A 42 -1.59 -11.21 0.13
C ARG A 42 -1.59 -12.66 -0.34
N THR A 43 -0.42 -13.21 -0.66
CA THR A 43 -0.28 -14.58 -1.16
C THR A 43 -0.75 -15.62 -0.14
N VAL A 44 -0.29 -15.53 1.12
CA VAL A 44 -0.63 -16.52 2.16
C VAL A 44 -2.06 -16.38 2.69
N PHE A 45 -2.66 -15.19 2.59
CA PHE A 45 -4.07 -14.96 2.95
C PHE A 45 -5.06 -15.19 1.79
N THR A 46 -4.58 -15.36 0.55
CA THR A 46 -5.42 -15.74 -0.57
C THR A 46 -5.67 -17.25 -0.52
N PRO A 47 -6.92 -17.73 -0.48
CA PRO A 47 -7.22 -19.16 -0.49
C PRO A 47 -6.68 -19.88 -1.72
N GLU A 48 -6.28 -21.14 -1.60
CA GLU A 48 -5.96 -21.97 -2.77
C GLU A 48 -7.24 -22.33 -3.51
N SER A 49 -7.26 -22.14 -4.83
CA SER A 49 -8.31 -22.70 -5.66
C SER A 49 -8.13 -24.22 -5.69
N ASN A 50 -9.09 -24.98 -5.14
CA ASN A 50 -9.16 -26.45 -5.20
C ASN A 50 -9.17 -27.00 -6.65
N GLY A 51 -8.07 -26.87 -7.40
CA GLY A 51 -8.02 -27.24 -8.81
C GLY A 51 -6.62 -27.21 -9.44
N ALA A 52 -5.62 -26.58 -8.81
CA ALA A 52 -4.23 -26.71 -9.25
C ALA A 52 -3.49 -27.69 -8.34
N ARG A 53 -3.77 -28.98 -8.49
CA ARG A 53 -2.73 -29.98 -8.20
C ARG A 53 -1.62 -29.69 -9.21
N ILE A 54 -0.47 -29.25 -8.72
CA ILE A 54 0.77 -29.25 -9.50
C ILE A 54 1.02 -30.72 -9.83
N ALA A 55 0.67 -31.12 -11.05
CA ALA A 55 1.01 -32.43 -11.59
C ALA A 55 2.53 -32.44 -11.78
N ASP A 56 3.23 -32.97 -10.80
CA ASP A 56 4.61 -33.41 -10.98
C ASP A 56 4.58 -34.66 -11.88
N SER A 57 5.43 -34.65 -12.89
CA SER A 57 5.61 -35.66 -13.96
C SER A 57 4.48 -35.78 -15.01
N GLY A 58 4.89 -35.65 -16.27
CA GLY A 58 3.99 -35.54 -17.42
C GLY A 58 3.24 -36.81 -17.79
N ALA A 59 1.95 -36.64 -18.05
CA ALA A 59 1.18 -37.35 -19.07
C ALA A 59 -0.11 -36.56 -19.32
N ILE A 60 -0.43 -36.32 -20.59
CA ILE A 60 -1.73 -35.76 -21.00
C ILE A 60 -2.75 -36.89 -20.90
N GLU A 61 -3.65 -36.82 -19.93
CA GLU A 61 -4.91 -37.55 -19.98
C GLU A 61 -6.08 -36.57 -19.90
N LYS A 62 -6.82 -36.49 -21.02
CA LYS A 62 -8.13 -35.84 -21.09
C LYS A 62 -9.14 -36.73 -20.39
N GLU A 63 -9.51 -36.41 -19.15
CA GLU A 63 -10.72 -36.97 -18.56
C GLU A 63 -11.93 -36.05 -18.82
N ARG A 64 -12.99 -36.69 -19.32
CA ARG A 64 -14.27 -36.12 -19.69
C ARG A 64 -14.99 -35.62 -18.43
N ALA A 65 -15.51 -34.41 -18.50
CA ALA A 65 -16.39 -33.84 -17.50
C ALA A 65 -17.79 -34.47 -17.64
N ASP A 66 -18.08 -35.49 -16.84
CA ASP A 66 -19.44 -35.93 -16.51
C ASP A 66 -19.51 -36.21 -15.00
N GLY A 67 -20.21 -35.34 -14.28
CA GLY A 67 -20.39 -35.51 -12.83
C GLY A 67 -20.89 -34.24 -12.14
N ALA A 68 -22.20 -34.07 -12.11
CA ALA A 68 -22.88 -33.07 -11.30
C ALA A 68 -22.58 -33.25 -9.80
N GLY A 69 -21.56 -32.55 -9.30
CA GLY A 69 -21.26 -32.40 -7.89
C GLY A 69 -21.67 -31.01 -7.40
N LYS A 70 -22.85 -30.88 -6.80
CA LYS A 70 -23.17 -29.76 -5.91
C LYS A 70 -22.27 -29.85 -4.68
N GLY A 71 -21.10 -29.23 -4.73
CA GLY A 71 -20.18 -29.19 -3.59
C GLY A 71 -19.13 -28.08 -3.76
N GLY A 72 -19.19 -27.06 -2.90
CA GLY A 72 -18.02 -26.25 -2.56
C GLY A 72 -17.82 -24.89 -3.24
N ALA A 73 -18.85 -24.26 -3.82
CA ALA A 73 -18.71 -22.85 -4.29
C ALA A 73 -18.64 -21.83 -3.13
N GLY A 74 -19.15 -22.17 -1.94
CA GLY A 74 -19.30 -21.22 -0.83
C GLY A 74 -18.03 -20.80 -0.10
N ASN A 75 -16.88 -21.46 -0.30
CA ASN A 75 -15.64 -21.13 0.43
C ASN A 75 -14.69 -20.20 -0.35
N ARG A 76 -14.85 -20.07 -1.68
CA ARG A 76 -13.97 -19.23 -2.53
C ARG A 76 -14.21 -17.73 -2.37
N GLU A 77 -15.37 -17.34 -1.85
CA GLU A 77 -15.78 -15.93 -1.72
C GLU A 77 -15.63 -15.38 -0.30
N ALA A 78 -15.24 -16.23 0.66
CA ALA A 78 -15.21 -15.90 2.08
C ALA A 78 -14.10 -14.91 2.44
N VAL A 79 -12.93 -14.97 1.79
CA VAL A 79 -11.79 -14.08 2.04
C VAL A 79 -11.26 -13.52 0.72
N LYS A 80 -11.16 -12.19 0.65
CA LYS A 80 -10.53 -11.47 -0.45
C LYS A 80 -9.31 -10.72 0.08
N ALA A 81 -8.18 -10.80 -0.60
CA ALA A 81 -6.94 -10.11 -0.23
C ALA A 81 -6.42 -9.29 -1.43
N PHE A 82 -6.05 -8.04 -1.19
CA PHE A 82 -5.49 -7.14 -2.22
C PHE A 82 -4.52 -6.15 -1.59
N ILE A 83 -3.71 -5.50 -2.42
CA ILE A 83 -2.70 -4.51 -2.00
C ILE A 83 -3.15 -3.14 -2.49
N ILE A 84 -2.87 -2.12 -1.69
CA ILE A 84 -3.01 -0.70 -2.02
C ILE A 84 -1.62 -0.11 -1.87
N HIS A 85 -1.04 0.44 -2.94
CA HIS A 85 0.27 1.07 -2.89
C HIS A 85 0.09 2.57 -2.68
N GLU A 86 0.75 3.15 -1.68
CA GLU A 86 0.77 4.60 -1.47
C GLU A 86 1.31 5.34 -2.71
N ASP A 87 2.29 4.75 -3.40
CA ASP A 87 2.91 5.28 -4.61
C ASP A 87 1.90 5.50 -5.77
N ASP A 88 0.76 4.79 -5.74
CA ASP A 88 -0.31 5.03 -6.70
C ASP A 88 -0.91 6.44 -6.56
N PHE A 89 -0.78 7.04 -5.37
CA PHE A 89 -1.32 8.35 -5.01
C PHE A 89 -0.28 9.48 -5.06
N TYR A 90 0.90 9.25 -5.65
CA TYR A 90 1.77 10.37 -6.03
C TYR A 90 1.04 11.33 -6.98
N LYS A 91 1.26 12.62 -6.76
CA LYS A 91 0.89 13.66 -7.71
C LYS A 91 1.61 13.43 -9.05
N PRO A 92 1.09 14.03 -10.14
CA PRO A 92 1.78 14.04 -11.42
C PRO A 92 3.20 14.59 -11.34
N ASP A 93 4.07 14.14 -12.25
CA ASP A 93 5.48 14.56 -12.31
C ASP A 93 5.65 16.09 -12.30
N ASP A 94 4.83 16.87 -13.00
CA ASP A 94 4.91 18.34 -13.01
C ASP A 94 4.44 19.03 -11.71
N GLN A 95 3.81 18.29 -10.80
CA GLN A 95 3.26 18.76 -9.53
C GLN A 95 4.05 18.28 -8.31
N ILE A 96 5.08 17.45 -8.51
CA ILE A 96 5.98 17.05 -7.43
C ILE A 96 6.70 18.30 -6.89
N PRO A 97 6.74 18.51 -5.57
CA PRO A 97 7.48 19.60 -4.95
C PRO A 97 8.94 19.60 -5.38
N VAL A 98 9.57 20.78 -5.37
CA VAL A 98 11.00 20.91 -5.67
C VAL A 98 11.71 21.45 -4.44
N THR A 99 12.77 20.77 -4.03
CA THR A 99 13.68 21.20 -2.98
C THR A 99 15.06 21.52 -3.55
N THR A 100 15.95 22.03 -2.70
CA THR A 100 17.34 22.34 -3.05
C THR A 100 18.27 21.44 -2.23
N THR A 101 19.16 20.71 -2.89
CA THR A 101 20.16 19.86 -2.24
C THR A 101 21.18 20.70 -1.48
N SER A 102 21.99 20.04 -0.64
CA SER A 102 23.14 20.66 0.05
C SER A 102 24.13 21.33 -0.92
N SER A 103 24.22 20.83 -2.16
CA SER A 103 25.02 21.39 -3.25
C SER A 103 24.38 22.57 -4.00
N GLY A 104 23.17 23.00 -3.61
CA GLY A 104 22.45 24.11 -4.26
C GLY A 104 21.67 23.71 -5.53
N LYS A 105 21.60 22.41 -5.86
CA LYS A 105 20.89 21.93 -7.04
C LYS A 105 19.41 21.74 -6.74
N ARG A 106 18.54 22.22 -7.63
CA ARG A 106 17.10 21.97 -7.55
C ARG A 106 16.77 20.55 -7.99
N VAL A 107 15.92 19.87 -7.23
CA VAL A 107 15.50 18.49 -7.48
C VAL A 107 14.08 18.27 -6.98
N GLN A 108 13.33 17.39 -7.65
CA GLN A 108 12.00 16.99 -7.21
C GLN A 108 12.09 16.17 -5.92
N ASP A 109 11.27 16.54 -4.93
CA ASP A 109 11.20 15.89 -3.63
C ASP A 109 10.00 14.94 -3.62
N TRP A 110 10.28 13.66 -3.90
CA TRP A 110 9.28 12.59 -3.89
C TRP A 110 9.04 12.04 -2.49
N ASP A 111 9.92 12.28 -1.53
CA ASP A 111 9.90 11.61 -0.21
C ASP A 111 9.27 12.52 0.86
N THR A 112 8.29 13.33 0.46
CA THR A 112 7.56 14.26 1.35
C THR A 112 6.06 14.10 1.20
N VAL A 113 5.30 14.37 2.26
CA VAL A 113 3.83 14.23 2.24
C VAL A 113 3.17 15.09 1.16
N GLU A 114 3.76 16.23 0.80
CA GLU A 114 3.28 17.12 -0.25
C GLU A 114 3.42 16.55 -1.66
N ALA A 115 4.21 15.48 -1.85
CA ALA A 115 4.28 14.76 -3.12
C ALA A 115 3.05 13.87 -3.34
N LEU A 116 2.30 13.54 -2.28
CA LEU A 116 1.16 12.63 -2.30
C LEU A 116 -0.17 13.40 -2.37
N ASP A 117 -1.15 12.84 -3.07
CA ASP A 117 -2.56 13.25 -2.98
C ASP A 117 -3.25 12.49 -1.84
N ILE A 118 -3.02 12.95 -0.61
CA ILE A 118 -3.59 12.36 0.61
C ILE A 118 -5.12 12.35 0.59
N ARG A 119 -5.76 13.34 -0.06
CA ARG A 119 -7.22 13.37 -0.17
C ARG A 119 -7.73 12.21 -1.02
N GLN A 120 -7.05 11.93 -2.14
CA GLN A 120 -7.38 10.81 -3.00
C GLN A 120 -7.13 9.46 -2.30
N LEU A 121 -6.02 9.34 -1.54
CA LEU A 121 -5.74 8.16 -0.72
C LEU A 121 -6.85 7.90 0.31
N VAL A 122 -7.26 8.92 1.07
CA VAL A 122 -8.36 8.81 2.06
C VAL A 122 -9.69 8.43 1.40
N SER A 123 -9.99 9.00 0.22
CA SER A 123 -11.18 8.63 -0.55
C SER A 123 -11.16 7.15 -0.98
N ALA A 124 -10.02 6.67 -1.49
CA ALA A 124 -9.84 5.27 -1.86
C ALA A 124 -9.97 4.34 -0.65
N LEU A 125 -9.43 4.71 0.52
CA LEU A 125 -9.57 3.93 1.75
C LEU A 125 -11.02 3.89 2.26
N SER A 126 -11.76 4.99 2.16
CA SER A 126 -13.21 5.00 2.45
C SER A 126 -14.00 4.08 1.51
N TYR A 127 -13.68 4.10 0.21
CA TYR A 127 -14.27 3.18 -0.76
C TYR A 127 -13.96 1.72 -0.42
N VAL A 128 -12.69 1.41 -0.14
CA VAL A 128 -12.23 0.06 0.26
C VAL A 128 -12.95 -0.40 1.52
N ARG A 129 -13.05 0.45 2.55
CA ARG A 129 -13.72 0.11 3.81
C ARG A 129 -15.19 -0.21 3.62
N SER A 130 -15.89 0.56 2.78
CA SER A 130 -17.34 0.40 2.54
C SER A 130 -17.68 -0.74 1.57
N ARG A 131 -16.86 -0.99 0.55
CA ARG A 131 -17.13 -1.97 -0.51
C ARG A 131 -16.34 -3.27 -0.38
N GLY A 132 -15.26 -3.28 0.40
CA GLY A 132 -14.35 -4.41 0.54
C GLY A 132 -13.58 -4.78 -0.73
N VAL A 133 -13.45 -3.85 -1.68
CA VAL A 133 -12.75 -4.03 -2.96
C VAL A 133 -12.00 -2.76 -3.34
N LEU A 134 -10.97 -2.88 -4.18
CA LEU A 134 -10.30 -1.73 -4.76
C LEU A 134 -11.26 -0.92 -5.64
N PRO A 135 -11.11 0.41 -5.70
CA PRO A 135 -11.85 1.19 -6.66
C PRO A 135 -11.53 0.81 -8.11
N PRO A 136 -12.50 0.85 -9.04
CA PRO A 136 -12.31 0.36 -10.41
C PRO A 136 -11.16 1.04 -11.16
N ARG A 137 -10.95 2.35 -10.93
CA ARG A 137 -9.91 3.12 -11.63
C ARG A 137 -8.53 3.03 -11.01
N LEU A 138 -8.40 2.46 -9.80
CA LEU A 138 -7.12 2.32 -9.12
C LEU A 138 -6.32 1.16 -9.76
N LYS A 139 -5.51 1.51 -10.76
CA LYS A 139 -4.54 0.61 -11.38
C LYS A 139 -3.15 0.89 -10.80
N SER A 140 -2.54 -0.14 -10.21
CA SER A 140 -1.23 0.00 -9.60
C SER A 140 -0.15 0.27 -10.64
N LYS A 141 0.57 1.39 -10.47
CA LYS A 141 1.81 1.68 -11.21
C LYS A 141 3.00 0.99 -10.56
N GLU A 142 2.96 0.77 -9.25
CA GLU A 142 3.98 0.02 -8.53
C GLU A 142 4.10 -1.44 -9.03
N ASP A 143 2.99 -2.02 -9.50
CA ASP A 143 3.01 -3.35 -10.12
C ASP A 143 3.74 -3.39 -11.49
N LEU A 144 4.09 -2.24 -12.06
CA LEU A 144 4.91 -2.12 -13.28
C LEU A 144 6.42 -2.09 -12.99
N ASN A 145 6.81 -1.85 -11.73
CA ASN A 145 8.22 -1.86 -11.32
C ASN A 145 8.79 -3.30 -11.30
N GLU A 146 10.10 -3.44 -11.48
CA GLU A 146 10.77 -4.75 -11.50
C GLU A 146 10.55 -5.52 -10.19
N VAL A 147 10.09 -6.77 -10.30
CA VAL A 147 9.84 -7.63 -9.14
C VAL A 147 11.11 -8.36 -8.74
N THR A 148 11.75 -7.94 -7.66
CA THR A 148 12.84 -8.70 -7.03
C THR A 148 12.27 -9.92 -6.29
N GLY A 149 12.97 -11.05 -6.33
CA GLY A 149 12.60 -12.25 -5.58
C GLY A 149 12.45 -11.98 -4.08
N SER A 150 11.45 -12.59 -3.44
CA SER A 150 11.12 -12.32 -2.03
C SER A 150 12.17 -12.80 -1.03
N GLY A 151 13.08 -13.68 -1.45
CA GLY A 151 14.06 -14.34 -0.58
C GLY A 151 13.47 -15.40 0.35
N VAL A 152 12.17 -15.69 0.24
CA VAL A 152 11.47 -16.74 1.00
C VAL A 152 11.24 -17.94 0.09
N ASP A 153 11.59 -19.14 0.55
CA ASP A 153 11.40 -20.37 -0.22
C ASP A 153 9.92 -20.72 -0.40
N GLU A 154 9.58 -21.31 -1.56
CA GLU A 154 8.19 -21.63 -1.91
C GLU A 154 7.54 -22.63 -0.95
N ASP A 155 8.32 -23.56 -0.39
CA ASP A 155 7.82 -24.54 0.59
C ASP A 155 7.44 -23.86 1.91
N THR A 156 8.20 -22.86 2.34
CA THR A 156 7.85 -21.99 3.47
C THR A 156 6.60 -21.18 3.20
N ILE A 157 6.46 -20.56 2.03
CA ILE A 157 5.23 -19.85 1.64
C ILE A 157 4.03 -20.80 1.71
N ARG A 158 4.16 -22.01 1.13
CA ARG A 158 3.11 -23.03 1.12
C ARG A 158 2.74 -23.46 2.54
N ARG A 159 3.73 -23.72 3.40
CA ARG A 159 3.53 -24.09 4.81
C ARG A 159 2.79 -23.01 5.59
N ILE A 160 3.21 -21.75 5.45
CA ILE A 160 2.56 -20.61 6.13
C ILE A 160 1.14 -20.44 5.62
N ARG A 161 0.90 -20.52 4.31
CA ARG A 161 -0.43 -20.45 3.70
C ARG A 161 -1.37 -21.53 4.23
N HIS A 162 -0.93 -22.79 4.33
CA HIS A 162 -1.74 -23.87 4.91
C HIS A 162 -2.13 -23.59 6.36
N ARG A 163 -1.19 -23.05 7.16
CA ARG A 163 -1.47 -22.62 8.55
C ARG A 163 -2.52 -21.52 8.58
N VAL A 164 -2.37 -20.49 7.75
CA VAL A 164 -3.33 -19.37 7.63
C VAL A 164 -4.71 -19.89 7.24
N THR A 165 -4.83 -20.71 6.20
CA THR A 165 -6.10 -21.29 5.76
C THR A 165 -6.80 -22.03 6.89
N ARG A 166 -6.09 -22.91 7.61
CA ARG A 166 -6.66 -23.68 8.72
C ARG A 166 -7.14 -22.78 9.87
N THR A 167 -6.36 -21.76 10.23
CA THR A 167 -6.75 -20.82 11.28
C THR A 167 -7.94 -19.96 10.85
N MET A 168 -7.95 -19.47 9.61
CA MET A 168 -9.08 -18.74 9.05
C MET A 168 -10.36 -19.57 9.02
N GLU A 169 -10.28 -20.84 8.61
CA GLU A 169 -11.42 -21.77 8.66
C GLU A 169 -11.94 -21.94 10.09
N ALA A 170 -11.05 -22.07 11.09
CA ALA A 170 -11.45 -22.17 12.49
C ALA A 170 -12.19 -20.92 12.98
N ILE A 171 -11.68 -19.72 12.69
CA ILE A 171 -12.31 -18.43 13.05
C ILE A 171 -13.67 -18.27 12.34
N LEU A 172 -13.75 -18.63 11.06
CA LEU A 172 -15.00 -18.55 10.31
C LEU A 172 -16.02 -19.62 10.74
N LEU A 173 -15.58 -20.77 11.25
CA LEU A 173 -16.48 -21.81 11.78
C LEU A 173 -17.02 -21.45 13.17
N SER A 174 -16.22 -20.81 14.03
CA SER A 174 -16.67 -20.37 15.36
C SER A 174 -17.71 -19.26 15.30
N THR A 175 -17.81 -18.55 14.18
CA THR A 175 -18.73 -17.42 13.96
C THR A 175 -20.02 -17.80 13.24
N LYS A 176 -20.13 -19.02 12.69
CA LYS A 176 -21.30 -19.55 11.96
C LYS A 176 -22.56 -19.78 12.80
N SER A 177 -22.58 -19.38 14.07
CA SER A 177 -23.80 -19.35 14.87
C SER A 177 -24.75 -18.23 14.44
N GLU A 178 -24.25 -17.22 13.72
CA GLU A 178 -25.05 -16.15 13.13
C GLU A 178 -25.28 -16.42 11.62
N PRO A 179 -26.53 -16.41 11.12
CA PRO A 179 -26.84 -16.63 9.71
C PRO A 179 -26.29 -15.55 8.74
N ASP A 180 -25.68 -14.48 9.26
CA ASP A 180 -25.21 -13.29 8.52
C ASP A 180 -23.68 -13.07 8.57
N SER A 181 -22.84 -14.11 8.70
CA SER A 181 -21.38 -13.93 8.71
C SER A 181 -20.89 -13.29 7.40
N LEU A 182 -20.59 -11.99 7.42
CA LEU A 182 -20.18 -11.25 6.24
C LEU A 182 -18.84 -11.75 5.72
N PRO A 183 -18.67 -11.87 4.40
CA PRO A 183 -17.36 -12.17 3.82
C PRO A 183 -16.28 -11.14 4.24
N LEU A 184 -15.04 -11.60 4.42
CA LEU A 184 -13.91 -10.77 4.84
C LEU A 184 -13.11 -10.24 3.65
N SER A 185 -12.70 -8.98 3.73
CA SER A 185 -11.73 -8.37 2.83
C SER A 185 -10.51 -7.87 3.62
N LEU A 186 -9.32 -8.19 3.12
CA LEU A 186 -8.03 -7.75 3.65
C LEU A 186 -7.38 -6.81 2.63
N GLY A 187 -7.27 -5.54 2.99
CA GLY A 187 -6.52 -4.54 2.23
C GLY A 187 -5.14 -4.34 2.86
N PHE A 188 -4.08 -4.70 2.16
CA PHE A 188 -2.71 -4.44 2.58
C PHE A 188 -2.27 -3.08 2.01
N LEU A 189 -2.38 -2.02 2.81
CA LEU A 189 -1.91 -0.69 2.46
C LEU A 189 -0.42 -0.60 2.80
N GLU A 190 0.42 -0.33 1.80
CA GLU A 190 1.86 -0.23 1.98
C GLU A 190 2.39 1.09 1.43
N GLY A 191 3.32 1.69 2.16
CA GLY A 191 3.77 3.06 1.92
C GLY A 191 4.85 3.49 2.90
N PHE A 192 5.53 4.60 2.64
CA PHE A 192 6.54 5.14 3.54
C PHE A 192 5.96 6.13 4.58
N LEU A 193 4.77 6.68 4.34
CA LEU A 193 4.12 7.67 5.22
C LEU A 193 2.65 7.32 5.53
N LEU A 194 2.44 6.26 6.32
CA LEU A 194 1.07 5.82 6.66
C LEU A 194 0.56 6.24 8.05
N TYR A 195 1.45 6.64 8.97
CA TYR A 195 1.10 6.79 10.39
C TYR A 195 1.28 8.22 10.89
N ALA A 196 0.25 8.74 11.54
CA ALA A 196 0.31 9.99 12.31
C ALA A 196 0.81 9.76 13.76
N PRO A 197 1.49 10.75 14.38
CA PRO A 197 1.85 10.75 15.79
C PRO A 197 0.62 10.57 16.71
N PRO A 198 0.77 9.94 17.88
CA PRO A 198 -0.29 9.85 18.88
C PRO A 198 -0.73 11.25 19.36
N GLY A 199 -2.04 11.51 19.35
CA GLY A 199 -2.62 12.75 19.88
C GLY A 199 -2.54 13.97 18.96
N ASP A 200 -2.01 13.83 17.74
CA ASP A 200 -2.05 14.88 16.73
C ASP A 200 -3.20 14.65 15.74
N GLU A 201 -4.38 15.19 16.08
CA GLU A 201 -5.61 15.06 15.27
C GLU A 201 -5.57 15.87 13.96
N ASN A 202 -4.67 16.87 13.86
CA ASN A 202 -4.56 17.71 12.68
C ASN A 202 -3.44 17.24 11.73
N HIS A 203 -2.74 16.16 12.08
CA HIS A 203 -1.68 15.61 11.26
C HIS A 203 -2.23 15.22 9.86
N PRO A 204 -1.54 15.55 8.75
CA PRO A 204 -2.02 15.23 7.40
C PRO A 204 -2.37 13.75 7.20
N LEU A 205 -1.64 12.86 7.86
CA LEU A 205 -1.82 11.40 7.80
C LEU A 205 -2.85 10.84 8.80
N ARG A 206 -3.48 11.66 9.64
CA ARG A 206 -4.39 11.18 10.71
C ARG A 206 -5.52 10.32 10.15
N ALA A 207 -6.20 10.81 9.11
CA ALA A 207 -7.29 10.08 8.46
C ALA A 207 -6.83 8.76 7.78
N VAL A 208 -5.60 8.72 7.26
CA VAL A 208 -4.99 7.50 6.71
C VAL A 208 -4.72 6.51 7.84
N HIS A 209 -4.06 6.95 8.91
CA HIS A 209 -3.80 6.14 10.10
C HIS A 209 -5.11 5.56 10.68
N ASP A 210 -6.15 6.38 10.87
CA ASP A 210 -7.45 5.91 11.43
C ASP A 210 -8.14 4.84 10.58
N SER A 211 -7.83 4.79 9.29
CA SER A 211 -8.37 3.78 8.39
C SER A 211 -7.69 2.42 8.56
N ILE A 212 -6.59 2.31 9.33
CA ILE A 212 -5.76 1.11 9.50
C ILE A 212 -6.07 0.42 10.83
N GLN A 213 -6.33 -0.89 10.79
CA GLN A 213 -6.61 -1.70 11.99
C GLN A 213 -5.39 -2.49 12.47
N VAL A 214 -4.42 -2.75 11.59
CA VAL A 214 -3.18 -3.44 11.90
C VAL A 214 -1.99 -2.58 11.42
N PRO A 215 -1.46 -1.68 12.26
CA PRO A 215 -0.42 -0.73 11.85
C PRO A 215 0.99 -1.34 11.99
N LEU A 216 1.40 -2.17 11.03
CA LEU A 216 2.74 -2.77 10.99
C LEU A 216 3.81 -1.74 10.59
N PHE A 217 4.94 -1.73 11.29
CA PHE A 217 6.08 -0.86 10.97
C PHE A 217 7.36 -1.68 10.78
N LEU A 218 8.00 -1.54 9.62
CA LEU A 218 9.23 -2.24 9.24
C LEU A 218 10.42 -1.27 9.32
N PRO A 219 11.17 -1.24 10.43
CA PRO A 219 12.37 -0.43 10.50
C PRO A 219 13.46 -0.95 9.55
N ALA A 220 14.34 -0.06 9.12
CA ALA A 220 15.59 -0.39 8.46
C ALA A 220 16.64 0.62 8.88
N THR A 221 17.90 0.19 8.96
CA THR A 221 18.98 1.12 9.25
C THR A 221 19.28 2.01 8.05
N TYR A 222 19.79 3.21 8.29
CA TYR A 222 20.24 4.13 7.24
C TYR A 222 21.17 3.44 6.22
N SER A 223 22.16 2.67 6.70
CA SER A 223 23.10 1.96 5.84
C SER A 223 22.40 0.97 4.87
N VAL A 224 21.38 0.25 5.36
CA VAL A 224 20.61 -0.71 4.54
C VAL A 224 19.71 0.03 3.56
N LEU A 225 19.01 1.07 4.02
CA LEU A 225 18.17 1.94 3.20
C LEU A 225 18.98 2.50 2.03
N LYS A 226 20.11 3.15 2.33
CA LYS A 226 20.97 3.80 1.34
C LYS A 226 21.45 2.82 0.27
N LYS A 227 22.08 1.73 0.69
CA LYS A 227 22.56 0.69 -0.23
C LYS A 227 21.46 0.18 -1.17
N ARG A 228 20.26 -0.05 -0.64
CA ARG A 228 19.16 -0.58 -1.44
C ARG A 228 18.51 0.48 -2.34
N ARG A 229 18.36 1.72 -1.86
CA ARG A 229 17.75 2.83 -2.61
C ARG A 229 18.65 3.23 -3.78
N GLU A 230 19.94 3.42 -3.54
CA GLU A 230 20.93 3.75 -4.59
C GLU A 230 21.14 2.60 -5.60
N GLY A 231 20.80 1.37 -5.21
CA GLY A 231 20.85 0.20 -6.10
C GLY A 231 19.64 0.04 -7.02
N ARG A 232 18.61 0.91 -6.92
CA ARG A 232 17.43 0.84 -7.79
C ARG A 232 17.73 1.45 -9.16
N THR A 233 17.20 0.84 -10.21
CA THR A 233 17.38 1.28 -11.60
C THR A 233 16.45 2.45 -11.97
N GLY A 234 15.36 2.63 -11.21
CA GLY A 234 14.44 3.76 -11.27
C GLY A 234 13.01 3.34 -10.94
N TYR A 235 12.06 4.24 -11.21
CA TYR A 235 10.66 4.13 -10.82
C TYR A 235 9.75 4.53 -11.97
N VAL A 236 8.67 3.78 -12.18
CA VAL A 236 7.59 4.20 -13.06
C VAL A 236 6.80 5.34 -12.41
N THR A 237 6.68 6.47 -13.12
CA THR A 237 5.92 7.65 -12.70
C THR A 237 4.82 7.98 -13.72
N ILE A 238 3.95 8.96 -13.43
CA ILE A 238 2.82 9.30 -14.31
C ILE A 238 2.56 10.80 -14.38
N GLY A 239 2.06 11.24 -15.52
CA GLY A 239 1.63 12.61 -15.76
C GLY A 239 2.54 13.36 -16.73
N PRO A 240 2.24 14.63 -17.02
CA PRO A 240 3.09 15.46 -17.86
C PRO A 240 4.46 15.63 -17.20
N ALA A 241 5.53 15.47 -17.99
CA ALA A 241 6.89 15.70 -17.54
C ALA A 241 7.06 17.15 -17.03
N PRO A 242 7.97 17.40 -16.06
CA PRO A 242 8.22 18.73 -15.57
C PRO A 242 8.58 19.67 -16.71
N THR A 243 7.84 20.76 -16.87
CA THR A 243 8.22 21.80 -17.83
C THR A 243 9.51 22.45 -17.33
N PRO A 244 10.58 22.57 -18.14
CA PRO A 244 11.77 23.30 -17.74
C PRO A 244 11.36 24.73 -17.38
N LYS A 245 11.42 25.09 -16.11
CA LYS A 245 11.39 26.49 -15.71
C LYS A 245 12.73 27.06 -16.16
N LEU A 246 12.72 27.73 -17.31
CA LEU A 246 13.84 28.56 -17.74
C LEU A 246 14.18 29.48 -16.57
N ASP A 247 15.38 29.30 -16.01
CA ASP A 247 15.93 30.25 -15.06
C ASP A 247 16.05 31.59 -15.79
N GLU A 248 15.20 32.55 -15.46
CA GLU A 248 15.49 33.97 -15.63
C GLU A 248 14.54 34.82 -14.78
N ASP A 249 15.16 35.64 -13.91
CA ASP A 249 14.53 36.73 -13.21
C ASP A 249 13.73 37.63 -14.17
N LYS A 250 12.42 37.84 -13.91
CA LYS A 250 11.74 39.15 -13.79
C LYS A 250 10.26 39.16 -14.19
N TYR A 251 9.51 39.78 -13.27
CA TYR A 251 8.30 40.61 -13.45
C TYR A 251 6.95 39.96 -13.74
N ASN A 252 6.04 40.24 -12.81
CA ASN A 252 4.61 40.51 -12.93
C ASN A 252 3.91 39.99 -14.20
N ASP A 253 3.07 38.97 -14.03
CA ASP A 253 1.72 39.06 -14.58
C ASP A 253 0.72 38.33 -13.67
N ASP A 254 -0.07 39.12 -12.95
CA ASP A 254 -1.34 38.70 -12.38
C ASP A 254 -2.34 38.59 -13.53
N GLU A 255 -2.38 37.48 -14.27
CA GLU A 255 -3.55 37.14 -15.07
C GLU A 255 -3.87 35.64 -15.09
N LYS A 256 -5.00 35.34 -14.45
CA LYS A 256 -5.92 34.23 -14.76
C LYS A 256 -5.33 32.83 -14.69
N ARG A 257 -5.13 32.37 -13.44
CA ARG A 257 -5.25 30.94 -13.12
C ARG A 257 -6.70 30.53 -13.39
N SER A 258 -6.95 29.93 -14.55
CA SER A 258 -8.20 29.22 -14.82
C SER A 258 -8.41 28.21 -13.71
N THR A 259 -9.51 28.37 -12.98
CA THR A 259 -10.09 27.36 -12.11
C THR A 259 -10.68 26.25 -13.00
N GLU A 260 -9.83 25.49 -13.66
CA GLU A 260 -10.22 24.15 -14.12
C GLU A 260 -10.06 23.19 -12.94
N PRO A 261 -11.02 22.26 -12.72
CA PRO A 261 -10.88 21.26 -11.67
C PRO A 261 -9.60 20.47 -11.89
N ASN A 262 -8.90 20.14 -10.81
CA ASN A 262 -7.71 19.27 -10.78
C ASN A 262 -8.01 17.92 -11.48
N THR A 263 -7.80 17.83 -12.79
CA THR A 263 -8.04 16.61 -13.60
C THR A 263 -6.83 15.69 -13.65
N TYR A 264 -5.76 15.99 -12.92
CA TYR A 264 -4.49 15.29 -13.06
C TYR A 264 -4.21 14.23 -11.97
N GLY A 265 -5.09 14.02 -10.98
CA GLY A 265 -5.02 12.84 -10.11
C GLY A 265 -5.53 11.57 -10.82
N ILE A 266 -5.81 10.48 -10.08
CA ILE A 266 -6.60 9.35 -10.61
C ILE A 266 -8.08 9.75 -10.91
N GLY A 267 -8.38 11.02 -11.19
CA GLY A 267 -9.71 11.50 -11.60
C GLY A 267 -10.81 11.14 -10.60
N ASP A 268 -12.04 11.04 -11.10
CA ASP A 268 -13.11 10.37 -10.39
C ASP A 268 -12.77 8.87 -10.28
N ILE A 269 -12.59 8.41 -9.05
CA ILE A 269 -12.19 7.04 -8.71
C ILE A 269 -13.24 6.01 -9.17
N GLU A 270 -14.50 6.43 -9.32
CA GLU A 270 -15.61 5.57 -9.74
C GLU A 270 -15.88 5.60 -11.26
N ASP A 271 -15.37 6.60 -12.00
CA ASP A 271 -15.56 6.73 -13.45
C ASP A 271 -14.37 6.15 -14.24
N ASP A 272 -14.62 5.09 -15.00
CA ASP A 272 -13.62 4.40 -15.82
C ASP A 272 -13.51 4.95 -17.27
N ASN A 273 -14.26 6.00 -17.61
CA ASN A 273 -14.33 6.56 -18.97
C ASN A 273 -13.28 7.64 -19.28
N GLU A 274 -12.55 8.13 -18.27
CA GLU A 274 -11.47 9.10 -18.44
C GLU A 274 -10.15 8.44 -18.92
N PRO A 275 -9.39 9.10 -19.82
CA PRO A 275 -8.13 8.55 -20.32
C PRO A 275 -7.06 8.46 -19.21
N MET A 276 -6.34 7.34 -19.19
CA MET A 276 -5.24 7.12 -18.24
C MET A 276 -4.08 8.12 -18.48
N PRO A 277 -3.42 8.60 -17.41
CA PRO A 277 -2.28 9.51 -17.54
C PRO A 277 -1.08 8.84 -18.24
N HIS A 278 -0.27 9.65 -18.92
CA HIS A 278 0.98 9.22 -19.57
C HIS A 278 1.96 8.66 -18.54
N GLN A 279 2.69 7.58 -18.89
CA GLN A 279 3.72 6.99 -18.02
C GLN A 279 5.10 7.57 -18.32
N ASN A 280 5.88 7.84 -17.27
CA ASN A 280 7.24 8.35 -17.30
C ASN A 280 8.17 7.46 -16.43
N PHE A 281 9.43 7.85 -16.31
CA PHE A 281 10.42 7.14 -15.51
C PHE A 281 11.31 8.12 -14.72
N TRP A 282 11.47 7.87 -13.42
CA TRP A 282 12.33 8.65 -12.52
C TRP A 282 13.53 7.82 -12.04
N THR A 283 14.69 8.46 -11.90
CA THR A 283 15.87 7.88 -11.27
C THR A 283 16.39 8.85 -10.23
N ASP A 284 16.65 8.34 -9.02
CA ASP A 284 17.20 9.16 -7.94
C ASP A 284 18.55 9.76 -8.38
N PRO A 285 18.75 11.08 -8.30
CA PRO A 285 20.03 11.69 -8.63
C PRO A 285 21.10 11.35 -7.58
N PRO A 286 22.39 11.49 -7.92
CA PRO A 286 23.47 11.29 -6.94
C PRO A 286 23.27 12.15 -5.68
N GLY A 287 23.41 11.56 -4.50
CA GLY A 287 23.24 12.24 -3.20
C GLY A 287 21.79 12.34 -2.70
N TYR A 288 20.79 11.94 -3.50
CA TYR A 288 19.38 12.08 -3.15
C TYR A 288 18.99 11.41 -1.82
N VAL A 289 19.61 10.28 -1.48
CA VAL A 289 19.35 9.59 -0.21
C VAL A 289 19.79 10.45 0.99
N ASP A 290 20.99 11.03 0.91
CA ASP A 290 21.61 11.77 2.00
C ASP A 290 20.99 13.16 2.18
N ASP A 291 20.68 13.79 1.05
CA ASP A 291 20.17 15.15 1.00
C ASP A 291 18.65 15.21 1.22
N ILE A 292 17.90 14.14 0.91
CA ILE A 292 16.43 14.17 0.91
C ILE A 292 15.83 12.97 1.64
N VAL A 293 15.98 11.74 1.13
CA VAL A 293 15.23 10.58 1.63
C VAL A 293 15.41 10.38 3.14
N TRP A 294 16.65 10.39 3.62
CA TRP A 294 16.95 10.17 5.03
C TRP A 294 16.50 11.32 5.93
N PRO A 295 16.86 12.60 5.67
CA PRO A 295 16.35 13.72 6.46
C PRO A 295 14.82 13.81 6.48
N ARG A 296 14.13 13.56 5.35
CA ARG A 296 12.65 13.53 5.31
C ARG A 296 12.08 12.42 6.18
N TYR A 297 12.59 11.21 6.03
CA TYR A 297 12.17 10.08 6.85
C TYR A 297 12.33 10.38 8.34
N ILE A 298 13.46 10.97 8.76
CA ILE A 298 13.68 11.38 10.15
C ILE A 298 12.66 12.44 10.57
N ALA A 299 12.49 13.50 9.80
CA ALA A 299 11.61 14.61 10.15
C ALA A 299 10.16 14.14 10.37
N ASP A 300 9.65 13.29 9.47
CA ASP A 300 8.28 12.77 9.52
C ASP A 300 8.07 11.69 10.59
N HIS A 301 9.13 10.99 11.00
CA HIS A 301 9.07 9.89 11.97
C HIS A 301 9.79 10.19 13.28
N GLN A 302 10.22 11.42 13.55
CA GLN A 302 10.95 11.74 14.77
C GLN A 302 10.18 11.36 16.05
N TRP A 303 8.84 11.42 16.01
CA TRP A 303 7.93 10.96 17.08
C TRP A 303 8.06 9.46 17.42
N LEU A 304 8.59 8.68 16.47
CA LEU A 304 8.81 7.24 16.55
C LEU A 304 10.31 6.90 16.70
N LEU A 305 11.20 7.70 16.10
CA LEU A 305 12.64 7.45 16.01
C LEU A 305 13.46 8.06 17.15
N LEU A 306 12.85 8.89 18.00
CA LEU A 306 13.52 9.52 19.13
C LEU A 306 12.84 9.19 20.46
N PRO A 307 13.61 9.04 21.55
CA PRO A 307 13.05 8.88 22.88
C PRO A 307 12.38 10.17 23.40
N ASP A 308 12.81 11.33 22.90
CA ASP A 308 12.39 12.66 23.32
C ASP A 308 12.02 13.55 22.10
N PRO A 309 10.95 13.20 21.36
CA PRO A 309 10.59 13.89 20.13
C PRO A 309 10.10 15.33 20.32
N GLY A 310 9.81 15.74 21.57
CA GLY A 310 9.39 17.10 21.88
C GLY A 310 10.53 18.12 21.99
N VAL A 311 11.79 17.68 21.91
CA VAL A 311 12.96 18.57 21.94
C VAL A 311 13.23 19.08 20.52
N PRO A 312 13.09 20.39 20.25
CA PRO A 312 13.35 20.95 18.94
C PRO A 312 14.83 20.75 18.56
N ARG A 313 15.07 20.29 17.34
CA ARG A 313 16.40 20.01 16.79
C ARG A 313 16.47 20.52 15.36
N GLY A 314 17.64 21.02 14.98
CA GLY A 314 17.97 21.24 13.57
C GLY A 314 18.11 19.92 12.81
N GLU A 315 18.18 19.97 11.49
CA GLU A 315 18.30 18.77 10.65
C GLU A 315 19.54 17.93 10.99
N ASP A 316 20.70 18.56 11.15
CA ASP A 316 21.95 17.85 11.47
C ASP A 316 21.91 17.22 12.88
N GLU A 317 21.31 17.92 13.85
CA GLU A 317 21.11 17.40 15.21
C GLU A 317 20.13 16.22 15.22
N LEU A 318 19.09 16.25 14.36
CA LEU A 318 18.17 15.13 14.18
C LEU A 318 18.89 13.91 13.59
N LYS A 319 19.72 14.10 12.56
CA LYS A 319 20.53 13.03 11.95
C LYS A 319 21.47 12.41 12.97
N GLU A 320 22.14 13.21 13.78
CA GLU A 320 23.03 12.73 14.84
C GLU A 320 22.25 11.96 15.92
N ALA A 321 21.11 12.49 16.37
CA ALA A 321 20.30 11.87 17.42
C ALA A 321 19.66 10.55 16.99
N VAL A 322 19.20 10.44 15.74
CA VAL A 322 18.64 9.20 15.18
C VAL A 322 19.73 8.19 14.81
N GLY A 323 20.89 8.66 14.36
CA GLY A 323 22.01 7.82 13.94
C GLY A 323 21.61 6.86 12.82
N GLU A 324 21.79 5.55 13.03
CA GLU A 324 21.38 4.52 12.06
C GLU A 324 19.85 4.26 12.06
N GLY A 325 19.06 4.84 12.96
CA GLY A 325 17.63 4.57 13.08
C GLY A 325 17.30 3.25 13.78
N GLU A 326 18.19 2.78 14.67
CA GLU A 326 18.02 1.53 15.42
C GLU A 326 17.00 1.63 16.55
N TYR A 327 16.80 2.83 17.09
CA TYR A 327 15.80 3.09 18.11
C TYR A 327 14.44 3.31 17.43
N ILE A 328 13.45 2.54 17.87
CA ILE A 328 12.05 2.70 17.48
C ILE A 328 11.22 2.61 18.76
N LYS A 329 10.37 3.60 18.97
CA LYS A 329 9.44 3.63 20.09
C LYS A 329 8.35 2.55 19.91
N GLU A 330 8.24 1.63 20.87
CA GLU A 330 7.32 0.48 20.78
C GLU A 330 5.91 0.78 21.32
N ASP A 331 5.74 1.84 22.10
CA ASP A 331 4.48 2.27 22.72
C ASP A 331 3.79 3.42 21.98
N ALA A 332 4.07 3.58 20.68
CA ALA A 332 3.59 4.68 19.86
C ALA A 332 2.33 4.35 19.03
N GLY A 333 1.61 3.26 19.36
CA GLY A 333 0.40 2.85 18.64
C GLY A 333 0.66 2.12 17.32
N VAL A 334 1.92 1.77 17.02
CA VAL A 334 2.31 0.96 15.85
C VAL A 334 2.95 -0.35 16.29
N LEU A 335 2.79 -1.40 15.49
CA LEU A 335 3.39 -2.71 15.73
C LEU A 335 4.74 -2.78 15.03
N VAL A 336 5.83 -2.67 15.79
CA VAL A 336 7.20 -2.66 15.25
C VAL A 336 7.65 -4.09 14.94
N ALA A 337 8.19 -4.29 13.75
CA ALA A 337 8.72 -5.58 13.32
C ALA A 337 9.93 -6.01 14.18
N PRO A 338 10.11 -7.32 14.41
CA PRO A 338 11.19 -7.82 15.26
C PRO A 338 12.57 -7.54 14.67
N GLY A 339 13.59 -7.65 15.54
CA GLY A 339 14.99 -7.61 15.11
C GLY A 339 15.50 -6.23 14.69
N LYS A 340 14.74 -5.14 14.94
CA LYS A 340 15.16 -3.75 14.69
C LYS A 340 15.66 -3.53 13.25
N GLY A 341 14.99 -4.15 12.28
CA GLY A 341 15.32 -4.07 10.86
C GLY A 341 16.33 -5.11 10.36
N GLY A 342 16.85 -5.96 11.26
CA GLY A 342 17.72 -7.09 10.92
C GLY A 342 16.99 -8.41 10.65
N ALA A 343 15.69 -8.50 10.94
CA ALA A 343 14.92 -9.72 10.70
C ALA A 343 14.83 -10.06 9.21
N ASN A 344 14.93 -11.34 8.88
CA ASN A 344 14.79 -11.79 7.50
C ASN A 344 13.30 -11.84 7.06
N MET A 345 13.06 -11.93 5.76
CA MET A 345 11.70 -11.86 5.22
C MET A 345 10.78 -13.01 5.68
N THR A 346 11.34 -14.18 6.00
CA THR A 346 10.56 -15.29 6.57
C THR A 346 10.06 -14.93 7.98
N GLU A 347 10.94 -14.40 8.83
CA GLU A 347 10.57 -13.94 10.18
C GLU A 347 9.52 -12.82 10.12
N LEU A 348 9.70 -11.86 9.20
CA LEU A 348 8.74 -10.77 8.98
C LEU A 348 7.38 -11.28 8.51
N LEU A 349 7.35 -12.28 7.61
CA LEU A 349 6.11 -12.89 7.13
C LEU A 349 5.39 -13.62 8.27
N GLU A 350 6.09 -14.42 9.08
CA GLU A 350 5.48 -15.11 10.20
C GLU A 350 4.93 -14.15 11.25
N TRP A 351 5.70 -13.09 11.56
CA TRP A 351 5.26 -12.00 12.44
C TRP A 351 4.02 -11.30 11.90
N GLY A 352 4.04 -10.86 10.63
CA GLY A 352 2.91 -10.17 10.01
C GLY A 352 1.65 -11.05 9.98
N VAL A 353 1.78 -12.34 9.65
CA VAL A 353 0.67 -13.30 9.71
C VAL A 353 0.06 -13.38 11.11
N ARG A 354 0.91 -13.46 12.15
CA ARG A 354 0.44 -13.54 13.53
C ARG A 354 -0.35 -12.29 13.93
N GLU A 355 0.15 -11.10 13.63
CA GLU A 355 -0.52 -9.84 13.98
C GLU A 355 -1.84 -9.65 13.22
N VAL A 356 -1.87 -10.02 11.94
CA VAL A 356 -3.10 -9.96 11.14
C VAL A 356 -4.15 -10.95 11.67
N LEU A 357 -3.77 -12.20 11.92
CA LEU A 357 -4.70 -13.22 12.47
C LEU A 357 -5.23 -12.83 13.85
N ARG A 358 -4.40 -12.20 14.70
CA ARG A 358 -4.81 -11.71 16.03
C ARG A 358 -5.96 -10.70 15.92
N VAL A 359 -5.86 -9.75 14.99
CA VAL A 359 -6.92 -8.76 14.77
C VAL A 359 -8.13 -9.38 14.10
N ILE A 360 -7.95 -10.26 13.10
CA ILE A 360 -9.07 -11.01 12.51
C ILE A 360 -9.85 -11.77 13.59
N GLY A 361 -9.18 -12.48 14.50
CA GLY A 361 -9.85 -13.19 15.59
C GLY A 361 -10.70 -12.26 16.46
N ARG A 362 -10.12 -11.16 16.97
CA ARG A 362 -10.82 -10.17 17.80
C ARG A 362 -11.99 -9.49 17.08
N GLU A 363 -11.84 -9.25 15.79
CA GLU A 363 -12.87 -8.60 14.98
C GLU A 363 -14.02 -9.56 14.62
N MET A 364 -13.79 -10.87 14.67
CA MET A 364 -14.78 -11.88 14.28
C MET A 364 -15.47 -12.52 15.51
N GLU A 365 -14.86 -12.46 16.70
CA GLU A 365 -15.54 -12.68 18.00
C GLU A 365 -16.62 -11.62 18.26
#